data_AF-A0A3Q9MTE4-F1
#
_entry.id   AF-A0A3Q9MTE4-F1
#
_cell.length_a   1.000
_cell.length_b   1.000
_cell.length_c   1.000
_cell.angle_alpha   90.00
_cell.angle_beta   90.00
_cell.angle_gamma   90.00
#
_symmetry.space_group_name_H-M   'P 1'
#
loop_
_entity.id
_entity.type
_entity.pdbx_description
1 polymer ?
#
loop_
_entity_poly.entity_id
_entity_poly.type
_entity_poly.pdbx_seq_one_letter_code
_entity_poly.pdbx_strand_id
1 'polypeptide(L)' 'MTGITPDLPVFDSASTVTGLDFMVRSLIRMEANGTVLKPEDVTAGMTDEQKDIFMARLRFHRSRQQQKRP' A
#
# COMPACT_ATOMS: atom_id res chain seq x y z
N MET A 1 26.37 26.67 -16.01
CA MET A 1 26.53 25.30 -15.48
C MET A 1 25.25 24.94 -14.74
N THR A 2 24.29 24.32 -15.41
CA THR A 2 23.08 23.78 -14.79
C THR A 2 23.39 22.38 -14.31
N GLY A 3 23.49 22.19 -12.99
CA GLY A 3 23.68 20.88 -12.37
C GLY A 3 22.44 20.03 -12.61
N ILE A 4 22.57 18.99 -13.44
CA ILE A 4 21.60 17.91 -13.54
C ILE A 4 21.75 17.14 -12.24
N THR A 5 20.88 17.38 -11.27
CA THR A 5 20.71 16.44 -10.16
C THR A 5 20.19 15.15 -10.81
N PRO A 6 20.90 14.01 -10.73
CA PRO A 6 20.34 12.76 -11.22
C PRO A 6 19.04 12.53 -10.46
N ASP A 7 17.95 12.29 -11.19
CA ASP A 7 16.65 11.91 -10.64
C ASP A 7 16.89 10.73 -9.70
N LEU A 8 16.98 11.00 -8.39
CA LEU A 8 17.06 9.95 -7.40
C LEU A 8 15.76 9.15 -7.60
N PRO A 9 15.82 7.82 -7.81
CA PRO A 9 14.61 7.05 -7.99
C PRO A 9 13.73 7.31 -6.78
N VAL A 10 12.61 8.01 -7.00
CA VAL A 10 11.60 8.24 -5.98
C VAL A 10 11.26 6.86 -5.45
N PHE A 11 11.48 6.64 -4.16
CA PHE A 11 11.17 5.37 -3.54
C PHE A 11 9.66 5.15 -3.62
N ASP A 12 9.25 4.46 -4.68
CA ASP A 12 7.86 4.13 -4.93
C ASP A 12 7.62 2.71 -4.44
N SER A 13 7.12 2.60 -3.21
CA SER A 13 6.69 1.32 -2.65
C SER A 13 5.56 0.66 -3.46
N ALA A 14 4.86 1.37 -4.36
CA ALA A 14 3.87 0.77 -5.25
C ALA A 14 4.50 0.08 -6.48
N SER A 15 5.78 0.35 -6.79
CA SER A 15 6.46 -0.17 -8.00
C SER A 15 6.68 -1.69 -7.98
N THR A 16 6.48 -2.37 -6.84
CA THR A 16 6.68 -3.82 -6.71
C THR A 16 5.53 -4.47 -5.95
N VAL A 17 5.25 -5.74 -6.27
CA VAL A 17 4.26 -6.54 -5.54
C VAL A 17 4.57 -6.61 -4.05
N THR A 18 5.85 -6.72 -3.68
CA THR A 18 6.29 -6.75 -2.28
C THR A 18 6.01 -5.44 -1.57
N GLY A 19 6.25 -4.30 -2.23
CA GLY A 19 5.97 -3.00 -1.67
C GLY A 19 4.47 -2.72 -1.53
N LEU A 20 3.64 -3.16 -2.50
CA LEU A 20 2.18 -3.15 -2.38
C LEU A 20 1.70 -4.00 -1.19
N ASP A 21 2.27 -5.20 -0.99
CA ASP A 21 1.94 -6.03 0.17
C ASP A 21 2.36 -5.39 1.50
N PHE A 22 3.51 -4.73 1.54
CA PHE A 22 3.96 -3.97 2.71
C PHE A 22 2.99 -2.83 3.07
N MET A 23 2.56 -2.05 2.07
CA MET A 23 1.59 -0.97 2.29
C MET A 23 0.26 -1.51 2.82
N VAL A 24 -0.24 -2.63 2.28
CA VAL A 24 -1.47 -3.26 2.77
C VAL A 24 -1.35 -3.71 4.22
N ARG A 25 -0.25 -4.38 4.61
CA ARG A 25 -0.06 -4.81 6.00
C ARG A 25 0.03 -3.62 6.95
N SER A 26 0.68 -2.54 6.51
CA SER A 26 0.82 -1.30 7.27
C SER A 26 -0.54 -0.63 7.46
N LEU A 27 -1.34 -0.52 6.39
CA LEU A 27 -2.71 0.01 6.44
C LEU A 27 -3.56 -0.72 7.47
N ILE A 28 -3.59 -2.06 7.43
CA ILE A 28 -4.36 -2.87 8.38
C ILE A 28 -3.90 -2.67 9.82
N ARG A 29 -2.58 -2.50 10.04
CA ARG A 29 -2.06 -2.24 11.38
C ARG A 29 -2.44 -0.84 11.87
N MET A 30 -2.44 0.15 11.00
CA MET A 30 -2.86 1.52 11.32
C MET A 30 -4.36 1.56 11.63
N GLU A 31 -5.20 0.87 10.85
CA GLU A 31 -6.64 0.69 11.12
C GLU A 31 -6.87 0.07 12.51
N ALA A 32 -6.13 -0.98 12.85
CA ALA A 32 -6.21 -1.63 14.15
C ALA A 32 -5.80 -0.73 15.32
N ASN A 33 -4.97 0.28 15.08
CA ASN A 33 -4.53 1.27 16.06
C ASN A 33 -5.44 2.50 16.14
N GLY A 34 -6.57 2.50 15.42
CA GLY A 34 -7.56 3.58 15.43
C GLY A 34 -7.35 4.66 14.38
N THR A 35 -6.36 4.52 13.49
CA THR A 35 -6.19 5.44 12.37
C THR A 35 -7.13 5.06 11.23
N VAL A 36 -8.04 5.96 10.86
CA VAL A 36 -8.93 5.75 9.72
C VAL A 36 -8.25 6.23 8.45
N LEU A 37 -7.89 5.29 7.59
CA LEU A 37 -7.39 5.55 6.24
C LEU A 37 -8.34 4.88 5.24
N LYS A 38 -8.82 5.64 4.26
CA LYS A 38 -9.61 5.06 3.19
C LYS A 38 -8.63 4.42 2.18
N PRO A 39 -8.83 3.16 1.77
CA PRO A 39 -7.97 2.52 0.76
C PRO A 39 -7.85 3.35 -0.53
N GLU A 40 -8.90 4.09 -0.88
CA GLU A 40 -8.93 4.99 -2.04
C GLU A 40 -7.91 6.13 -1.92
N ASP A 41 -7.70 6.67 -0.72
CA ASP A 41 -6.71 7.73 -0.47
C ASP A 41 -5.28 7.18 -0.58
N VAL A 42 -5.06 5.93 -0.16
CA VAL A 42 -3.75 5.25 -0.25
C VAL A 42 -3.38 4.91 -1.69
N THR A 43 -4.37 4.66 -2.54
CA THR A 43 -4.17 4.21 -3.93
C THR A 43 -4.28 5.32 -4.98
N ALA A 44 -4.44 6.58 -4.57
CA ALA A 44 -4.65 7.70 -5.48
C ALA A 44 -3.54 7.87 -6.54
N GLY A 45 -2.29 7.55 -6.21
CA GLY A 45 -1.13 7.62 -7.12
C GLY A 45 -0.79 6.33 -7.84
N MET A 46 -1.57 5.26 -7.66
CA MET A 46 -1.29 3.95 -8.24
C MET A 46 -1.87 3.82 -9.66
N THR A 47 -1.22 3.03 -10.51
CA THR A 47 -1.82 2.53 -11.75
C THR A 47 -2.97 1.58 -11.46
N ASP A 48 -3.80 1.29 -12.46
CA ASP A 48 -4.94 0.38 -12.30
C ASP A 48 -4.49 -1.04 -11.93
N GLU A 49 -3.39 -1.52 -12.50
CA GLU A 49 -2.81 -2.82 -12.14
C GLU A 49 -2.33 -2.85 -10.68
N GLN A 50 -1.64 -1.79 -10.23
CA GLN A 50 -1.20 -1.67 -8.84
C GLN A 50 -2.39 -1.60 -7.87
N LYS A 51 -3.46 -0.88 -8.23
CA LYS A 51 -4.72 -0.83 -7.47
C LYS A 51 -5.35 -2.21 -7.34
N ASP A 52 -5.42 -2.98 -8.43
CA ASP A 52 -5.99 -4.31 -8.43
C ASP A 52 -5.21 -5.27 -7.51
N ILE A 53 -3.87 -5.23 -7.61
CA ILE A 53 -2.99 -6.02 -6.73
C ILE A 53 -3.18 -5.58 -5.27
N PHE A 54 -3.15 -4.27 -5.00
CA PHE A 54 -3.34 -3.72 -3.66
C PHE A 54 -4.67 -4.17 -3.05
N MET A 55 -5.77 -4.02 -3.78
CA MET A 55 -7.11 -4.38 -3.30
C MET A 55 -7.27 -5.88 -3.11
N ALA A 56 -6.68 -6.71 -3.98
CA ALA A 56 -6.66 -8.15 -3.81
C ALA A 56 -5.92 -8.55 -2.51
N ARG A 57 -4.75 -7.96 -2.25
CA ARG A 57 -3.98 -8.22 -1.03
C ARG A 57 -4.71 -7.68 0.21
N LEU A 58 -5.36 -6.52 0.12
CA LEU A 58 -6.15 -5.95 1.22
C LEU A 58 -7.30 -6.86 1.64
N ARG A 59 -8.06 -7.40 0.67
CA ARG A 59 -9.11 -8.39 0.94
C ARG A 59 -8.56 -9.65 1.63
N PHE A 60 -7.43 -10.16 1.14
CA PHE A 60 -6.77 -11.33 1.72
C PHE A 60 -6.35 -11.11 3.18
N HIS A 61 -5.69 -9.99 3.50
CA HIS A 61 -5.22 -9.76 4.86
C HIS A 61 -6.36 -9.41 5.82
N ARG A 62 -7.42 -8.71 5.37
CA ARG A 62 -8.62 -8.45 6.18
C ARG A 62 -9.37 -9.74 6.52
N SER A 63 -9.53 -10.67 5.58
CA SER A 63 -10.17 -11.97 5.86
C SER A 63 -9.37 -12.80 6.87
N ARG A 64 -8.03 -12.75 6.79
CA ARG A 64 -7.14 -13.43 7.75
C ARG A 64 -7.18 -12.80 9.15
N GLN A 65 -7.40 -11.50 9.27
CA GLN A 65 -7.59 -10.85 10.58
C GLN A 65 -8.89 -11.29 11.25
N GLN A 66 -9.99 -11.41 10.49
CA GLN A 66 -11.28 -11.86 11.03
C GLN A 66 -11.22 -13.29 11.56
N GLN A 67 -10.45 -14.18 10.91
CA GLN A 67 -10.22 -15.56 11.36
C GLN A 67 -9.36 -15.68 12.63
N LYS A 68 -8.63 -14.63 13.02
CA LYS A 68 -7.68 -14.64 14.14
C LYS A 68 -8.25 -14.02 15.43
N ARG A 69 -9.48 -13.52 15.43
CA ARG A 69 -10.14 -13.06 16.66
C ARG A 69 -10.69 -14.29 17.41
N PRO A 70 -10.19 -14.61 18.62
CA PRO A 70 -10.75 -15.67 19.45
C PRO A 70 -12.18 -15.35 19.91
#